data_AF-A0A8G0W1N9-F1
#
_entry.id   AF-A0A8G0W1N9-F1
#
_cell.length_a   1.000
_cell.length_b   1.000
_cell.length_c   1.000
_cell.angle_alpha   90.00
_cell.angle_beta   90.00
_cell.angle_gamma   90.00
#
_symmetry.space_group_name_H-M   'P 1'
#
loop_
_entity.id
_entity.type
_entity.pdbx_description
1 polymer ?
#
loop_
_entity_poly.entity_id
_entity_poly.type
_entity_poly.pdbx_seq_one_letter_code
_entity_poly.pdbx_strand_id
1 'polypeptide(L)'
;ADMTIMEEGHELIQRLSNGGKLPMITSCSPGWIKFIEHFYPNSLAHVSTCKSPQQMFGAVAKTYYAEKMGIDPRDMVVVSIMPCTAKKYEAKRPEMMGAFHYWQARLNLLEKDKFYDVDYALTTRELARMLKQASIKFDALEEEEFDDPLGHSTGAAVIFGA
;
A
#
# COMPACT_ATOMS: atom_id res chain seq x y z
N ALA A 1 3.18 -1.62 7.90
CA ALA A 1 3.40 -3.00 7.40
C ALA A 1 2.72 -4.05 8.27
N ASP A 2 2.31 -3.70 9.50
CA ASP A 2 1.63 -4.62 10.42
C ASP A 2 0.40 -5.31 9.83
N MET A 3 -0.43 -4.58 9.08
CA MET A 3 -1.58 -5.17 8.39
C MET A 3 -1.18 -6.27 7.40
N THR A 4 -0.10 -6.07 6.64
CA THR A 4 0.39 -7.08 5.71
C THR A 4 0.83 -8.33 6.46
N ILE A 5 1.48 -8.18 7.60
CA ILE A 5 1.90 -9.32 8.44
C ILE A 5 0.68 -10.07 8.99
N MET A 6 -0.34 -9.35 9.46
CA MET A 6 -1.57 -9.96 9.96
C MET A 6 -2.27 -10.80 8.89
N GLU A 7 -2.49 -10.22 7.71
CA GLU A 7 -3.17 -10.90 6.60
C GLU A 7 -2.33 -12.05 6.02
N GLU A 8 -1.03 -11.82 5.80
CA GLU A 8 -0.15 -12.82 5.19
C GLU A 8 0.15 -13.98 6.15
N GLY A 9 0.25 -13.69 7.45
CA GLY A 9 0.32 -14.71 8.49
C GLY A 9 -0.97 -15.53 8.59
N HIS A 10 -2.13 -14.89 8.51
CA HIS A 10 -3.42 -15.58 8.46
C HIS A 10 -3.53 -16.49 7.22
N GLU A 11 -3.18 -15.96 6.04
CA GLU A 11 -3.18 -16.70 4.78
C GLU A 11 -2.24 -17.92 4.84
N LEU A 12 -1.05 -17.77 5.41
CA LEU A 12 -0.12 -18.89 5.58
C LEU A 12 -0.72 -19.99 6.45
N ILE A 13 -1.30 -19.65 7.60
CA ILE A 13 -1.93 -20.61 8.51
C ILE A 13 -3.11 -21.30 7.81
N GLN A 14 -3.91 -20.56 7.06
CA GLN A 14 -5.03 -21.10 6.29
C GLN A 14 -4.54 -22.11 5.23
N ARG A 15 -3.50 -21.77 4.47
CA ARG A 15 -2.92 -22.67 3.46
C ARG A 15 -2.34 -23.94 4.11
N LEU A 16 -1.65 -23.82 5.24
CA LEU A 16 -1.11 -24.97 5.98
C LEU A 16 -2.22 -25.89 6.53
N SER A 17 -3.28 -25.31 7.09
CA SER A 17 -4.35 -26.07 7.75
C SER A 17 -5.31 -26.75 6.77
N ASN A 18 -5.54 -26.14 5.60
CA ASN A 18 -6.58 -26.56 4.65
C ASN A 18 -6.01 -27.16 3.34
N GLY A 19 -4.72 -27.48 3.28
CA GLY A 19 -4.10 -28.04 2.08
C GLY A 19 -4.04 -27.06 0.90
N GLY A 20 -3.87 -25.76 1.20
CA GLY A 20 -3.69 -24.71 0.19
C GLY A 20 -2.39 -24.87 -0.59
N LYS A 21 -2.25 -24.09 -1.68
CA LYS A 21 -1.07 -24.18 -2.55
C LYS A 21 0.20 -23.71 -1.84
N LEU A 22 1.19 -24.60 -1.75
CA LEU A 22 2.49 -24.38 -1.14
C LEU A 22 3.64 -24.72 -2.10
N PRO A 23 4.82 -24.06 -2.02
CA PRO A 23 5.17 -23.00 -1.06
C PRO A 23 4.36 -21.71 -1.27
N MET A 24 4.18 -20.92 -0.22
CA MET A 24 3.61 -19.57 -0.31
C MET A 24 4.74 -18.56 -0.50
N ILE A 25 4.59 -17.66 -1.46
CA ILE A 25 5.58 -16.65 -1.82
C ILE A 25 5.00 -15.27 -1.56
N THR A 26 5.78 -14.39 -0.93
CA THR A 26 5.38 -13.01 -0.63
C THR A 26 5.02 -12.21 -1.88
N SER A 27 4.13 -11.23 -1.73
CA SER A 27 3.61 -10.40 -2.82
C SER A 27 4.02 -8.92 -2.74
N CYS A 28 4.74 -8.52 -1.70
CA CYS A 28 4.94 -7.11 -1.37
C CYS A 28 5.91 -6.33 -2.28
N SER A 29 6.76 -7.04 -3.05
CA SER A 29 7.72 -6.46 -3.99
C SER A 29 7.14 -6.42 -5.41
N PRO A 30 6.86 -5.23 -5.97
CA PRO A 30 6.28 -5.14 -7.31
C PRO A 30 7.22 -5.62 -8.41
N GLY A 31 8.54 -5.55 -8.19
CA GLY A 31 9.53 -6.13 -9.12
C GLY A 31 9.42 -7.66 -9.19
N TRP A 32 9.25 -8.30 -8.03
CA TRP A 32 9.01 -9.74 -7.94
C TRP A 32 7.68 -10.12 -8.62
N ILE A 33 6.60 -9.39 -8.34
CA ILE A 33 5.30 -9.63 -8.97
C ILE A 33 5.42 -9.54 -10.49
N LYS A 34 6.10 -8.52 -11.01
CA LYS A 34 6.28 -8.38 -12.46
C LYS A 34 7.09 -9.55 -13.03
N PHE A 35 8.14 -9.97 -12.34
CA PHE A 35 8.96 -11.11 -12.75
C PHE A 35 8.14 -12.40 -12.84
N ILE A 36 7.39 -12.76 -11.80
CA ILE A 36 6.61 -14.00 -11.80
C ILE A 36 5.48 -13.97 -12.86
N GLU A 37 4.83 -12.83 -13.06
CA GLU A 37 3.82 -12.65 -14.13
C GLU A 37 4.38 -12.94 -15.53
N HIS A 38 5.64 -12.59 -15.80
CA HIS A 38 6.24 -12.72 -17.14
C HIS A 38 6.88 -14.10 -17.34
N PHE A 39 7.62 -14.57 -16.35
CA PHE A 39 8.48 -15.73 -16.51
C PHE A 39 7.86 -17.02 -15.94
N TYR A 40 6.92 -16.90 -15.00
CA TYR A 40 6.32 -18.05 -14.30
C TYR A 40 4.80 -17.90 -14.08
N PRO A 41 4.00 -17.58 -15.11
CA PRO A 41 2.55 -17.35 -14.96
C PRO A 41 1.79 -18.54 -14.38
N ASN A 42 2.26 -19.77 -14.64
CA ASN A 42 1.67 -20.99 -14.08
C ASN A 42 1.90 -21.15 -12.58
N SER A 43 2.77 -20.32 -11.97
CA SER A 43 3.09 -20.34 -10.54
C SER A 43 2.36 -19.26 -9.74
N LEU A 44 1.48 -18.46 -10.35
CA LEU A 44 0.79 -17.36 -9.67
C LEU A 44 -0.04 -17.80 -8.45
N ALA A 45 -0.54 -19.04 -8.43
CA ALA A 45 -1.26 -19.60 -7.29
C ALA A 45 -0.39 -19.74 -6.01
N HIS A 46 0.94 -19.69 -6.15
CA HIS A 46 1.85 -19.70 -5.01
C HIS A 46 2.02 -18.31 -4.37
N VAL A 47 1.65 -17.23 -5.07
CA VAL A 47 1.80 -15.87 -4.57
C VAL A 47 0.73 -15.59 -3.52
N SER A 48 1.14 -14.92 -2.44
CA SER A 48 0.27 -14.38 -1.40
C SER A 48 -0.77 -13.45 -2.01
N THR A 49 -2.02 -13.57 -1.57
CA THR A 49 -3.12 -12.71 -2.02
C THR A 49 -3.06 -11.32 -1.39
N CYS A 50 -2.20 -11.14 -0.39
CA CYS A 50 -2.05 -9.88 0.33
C CYS A 50 -1.60 -8.74 -0.59
N LYS A 51 -2.19 -7.57 -0.41
CA LYS A 51 -1.65 -6.30 -0.91
C LYS A 51 -0.32 -5.97 -0.20
N SER A 52 0.55 -5.20 -0.85
CA SER A 52 1.74 -4.69 -0.18
C SER A 52 1.41 -3.64 0.88
N PRO A 53 2.33 -3.31 1.81
CA PRO A 53 2.06 -2.32 2.85
C PRO A 53 1.57 -0.96 2.34
N GLN A 54 2.10 -0.47 1.21
CA GLN A 54 1.64 0.80 0.63
C GLN A 54 0.19 0.72 0.18
N GLN A 55 -0.20 -0.41 -0.43
CA GLN A 55 -1.51 -0.60 -1.02
C GLN A 55 -2.56 -0.88 0.04
N MET A 56 -2.20 -1.65 1.08
CA MET A 56 -3.04 -1.81 2.26
C MET A 56 -3.27 -0.46 2.95
N PHE A 57 -2.22 0.33 3.17
CA PHE A 57 -2.35 1.64 3.80
C PHE A 57 -3.25 2.56 2.98
N GLY A 58 -3.02 2.69 1.66
CA GLY A 58 -3.84 3.54 0.80
C GLY A 58 -5.33 3.15 0.81
N ALA A 59 -5.62 1.85 0.76
CA ALA A 59 -6.98 1.35 0.84
C ALA A 59 -7.64 1.71 2.19
N VAL A 60 -6.92 1.57 3.31
CA VAL A 60 -7.43 1.89 4.66
C VAL A 60 -7.59 3.39 4.87
N ALA A 61 -6.65 4.19 4.39
CA ALA A 61 -6.72 5.65 4.45
C ALA A 61 -7.97 6.16 3.73
N LYS A 62 -8.23 5.67 2.52
CA LYS A 62 -9.40 6.10 1.73
C LYS A 62 -10.70 5.37 2.09
N THR A 63 -10.71 4.42 3.02
CA THR A 63 -11.94 3.75 3.48
C THR A 63 -12.20 4.06 4.94
N TYR A 64 -11.53 3.35 5.84
CA TYR A 64 -11.68 3.48 7.28
C TYR A 64 -11.44 4.91 7.77
N TYR A 65 -10.33 5.54 7.37
CA TYR A 65 -10.02 6.88 7.85
C TYR A 65 -10.94 7.94 7.23
N ALA A 66 -11.22 7.84 5.92
CA ALA A 66 -12.21 8.68 5.24
C ALA A 66 -13.58 8.64 5.94
N GLU A 67 -14.08 7.45 6.25
CA GLU A 67 -15.36 7.25 6.95
C GLU A 67 -15.31 7.83 8.37
N LYS A 68 -14.24 7.55 9.12
CA LYS A 68 -14.07 8.05 10.50
C LYS A 68 -14.01 9.57 10.58
N MET A 69 -13.37 10.21 9.61
CA MET A 69 -13.20 11.66 9.57
C MET A 69 -14.32 12.39 8.82
N GLY A 70 -15.27 11.66 8.21
CA GLY A 70 -16.34 12.24 7.40
C GLY A 70 -15.83 12.95 6.13
N ILE A 71 -14.73 12.48 5.55
CA ILE A 71 -14.10 13.05 4.35
C ILE A 71 -14.55 12.24 3.13
N ASP A 72 -14.93 12.92 2.04
CA ASP A 72 -15.15 12.24 0.77
C ASP A 72 -13.80 11.67 0.26
N PRO A 73 -13.70 10.36 0.00
CA PRO A 73 -12.44 9.74 -0.45
C PRO A 73 -11.92 10.31 -1.78
N ARG A 74 -12.76 10.97 -2.57
CA ARG A 74 -12.37 11.67 -3.81
C ARG A 74 -11.62 12.98 -3.54
N ASP A 75 -11.81 13.56 -2.36
CA ASP A 75 -11.09 14.76 -1.90
C ASP A 75 -9.78 14.41 -1.17
N MET A 76 -9.47 13.11 -1.03
CA MET A 76 -8.24 12.64 -0.40
C MET A 76 -7.15 12.33 -1.41
N VAL A 77 -5.94 12.84 -1.16
CA VAL A 77 -4.72 12.48 -1.89
C VAL A 77 -3.77 11.70 -0.97
N VAL A 78 -3.51 10.45 -1.32
CA VAL A 78 -2.57 9.57 -0.61
C VAL A 78 -1.24 9.55 -1.37
N VAL A 79 -0.20 10.08 -0.74
CA VAL A 79 1.17 10.08 -1.26
C VAL A 79 2.03 9.13 -0.42
N SER A 80 2.75 8.23 -1.08
CA SER A 80 3.70 7.35 -0.43
C SER A 80 5.14 7.74 -0.76
N ILE A 81 6.02 7.71 0.24
CA ILE A 81 7.46 7.92 0.05
C ILE A 81 8.16 6.56 0.11
N MET A 82 8.88 6.19 -0.95
CA MET A 82 9.36 4.84 -1.17
C MET A 82 10.82 4.81 -1.58
N PRO A 83 11.63 3.85 -1.10
CA PRO A 83 12.99 3.63 -1.61
C PRO A 83 13.02 2.91 -2.97
N CYS A 84 11.86 2.74 -3.63
CA CYS A 84 11.69 1.88 -4.82
C CYS A 84 10.94 2.62 -5.94
N THR A 85 11.47 2.55 -7.16
CA THR A 85 10.81 3.13 -8.35
C THR A 85 9.62 2.30 -8.82
N ALA A 86 9.67 0.97 -8.67
CA ALA A 86 8.58 0.07 -9.08
C ALA A 86 7.30 0.27 -8.23
N LYS A 87 7.40 0.89 -7.06
CA LYS A 87 6.22 1.26 -6.25
C LYS A 87 5.31 2.28 -6.96
N LYS A 88 5.86 3.12 -7.85
CA LYS A 88 5.07 3.99 -8.74
C LYS A 88 4.19 3.20 -9.70
N TYR A 89 4.72 2.12 -10.26
CA TYR A 89 3.96 1.24 -11.14
C TYR A 89 2.85 0.53 -10.35
N GLU A 90 3.18 -0.02 -9.18
CA GLU A 90 2.20 -0.68 -8.32
C GLU A 90 1.03 0.24 -7.95
N ALA A 91 1.30 1.51 -7.60
CA ALA A 91 0.29 2.52 -7.27
C ALA A 91 -0.74 2.79 -8.39
N LYS A 92 -0.40 2.48 -9.65
CA LYS A 92 -1.26 2.75 -10.81
C LYS A 92 -1.72 1.48 -11.54
N ARG A 93 -1.54 0.31 -10.93
CA ARG A 93 -2.12 -0.93 -11.45
C ARG A 93 -3.67 -0.80 -11.45
N PRO A 94 -4.37 -1.11 -12.55
CA PRO A 94 -5.83 -0.94 -12.64
C PRO A 94 -6.62 -1.60 -11.50
N GLU A 95 -6.12 -2.70 -10.95
CA GLU A 95 -6.72 -3.42 -9.83
C GLU A 95 -6.53 -2.75 -8.45
N MET A 96 -5.67 -1.73 -8.33
CA MET A 96 -5.40 -1.01 -7.08
C MET A 96 -6.41 0.11 -6.81
N MET A 97 -7.69 -0.26 -6.91
CA MET A 97 -8.86 0.60 -6.72
C MET A 97 -9.80 0.02 -5.65
N GLY A 98 -9.24 -0.62 -4.61
CA GLY A 98 -10.02 -1.31 -3.57
C GLY A 98 -10.94 -0.35 -2.81
N ALA A 99 -10.45 0.84 -2.49
CA ALA A 99 -11.23 1.88 -1.83
C ALA A 99 -12.36 2.41 -2.74
N PHE A 100 -12.11 2.60 -4.04
CA PHE A 100 -13.16 2.96 -4.97
C PHE A 100 -14.26 1.90 -5.02
N HIS A 101 -13.91 0.62 -5.13
CA HIS A 101 -14.89 -0.47 -5.12
C HIS A 101 -15.68 -0.53 -3.80
N TYR A 102 -15.03 -0.27 -2.66
CA TYR A 102 -15.70 -0.19 -1.36
C TYR A 102 -16.77 0.92 -1.33
N TRP A 103 -16.48 2.08 -1.93
CA TRP A 103 -17.40 3.22 -1.95
C TRP A 103 -18.40 3.22 -3.09
N GLN A 104 -18.18 2.42 -4.13
CA GLN A 104 -18.95 2.47 -5.38
C GLN A 104 -20.46 2.37 -5.13
N ALA A 105 -20.90 1.35 -4.40
CA ALA A 105 -22.31 1.17 -4.04
C ALA A 105 -22.77 2.13 -2.92
N ARG A 106 -21.86 2.51 -2.01
CA ARG A 106 -22.20 3.33 -0.83
C ARG A 106 -22.45 4.80 -1.16
N LEU A 107 -21.79 5.31 -2.20
CA LEU A 107 -21.88 6.70 -2.67
C LEU A 107 -22.45 6.82 -4.08
N ASN A 108 -22.96 5.72 -4.67
CA ASN A 108 -23.45 5.65 -6.05
C ASN A 108 -22.43 6.20 -7.07
N LEU A 109 -21.15 5.84 -6.90
CA LEU A 109 -20.08 6.31 -7.78
C LEU A 109 -20.14 5.63 -9.14
N LEU A 110 -19.84 6.40 -10.19
CA LEU A 110 -19.74 5.92 -11.55
C LEU A 110 -18.28 5.67 -11.93
N GLU A 111 -18.04 5.01 -13.07
CA GLU A 111 -16.68 4.73 -13.58
C GLU A 111 -15.83 6.02 -13.76
N LYS A 112 -16.46 7.15 -14.02
CA LYS A 112 -15.79 8.47 -14.12
C LYS A 112 -15.25 8.97 -12.77
N ASP A 113 -15.77 8.45 -11.66
CA ASP A 113 -15.42 8.85 -10.29
C ASP A 113 -14.32 7.96 -9.70
N LYS A 114 -13.69 7.10 -10.51
CA LYS A 114 -12.67 6.17 -10.05
C LYS A 114 -11.43 6.86 -9.49
N PHE A 115 -10.87 6.25 -8.46
CA PHE A 115 -9.63 6.67 -7.84
C PHE A 115 -8.82 5.46 -7.37
N TYR A 116 -7.50 5.65 -7.28
CA TYR A 116 -6.59 4.64 -6.79
C TYR A 116 -6.49 4.66 -5.27
N ASP A 117 -6.11 3.52 -4.70
CA ASP A 117 -5.79 3.38 -3.27
C ASP A 117 -4.62 4.31 -2.88
N VAL A 118 -3.62 4.42 -3.75
CA VAL A 118 -2.47 5.33 -3.62
C VAL A 118 -2.40 6.23 -4.86
N ASP A 119 -2.43 7.55 -4.67
CA ASP A 119 -2.43 8.50 -5.77
C ASP A 119 -1.05 8.72 -6.36
N TYR A 120 -0.04 8.84 -5.50
CA TYR A 120 1.34 9.08 -5.91
C TYR A 120 2.33 8.27 -5.08
N ALA A 121 3.38 7.80 -5.72
CA ALA A 121 4.57 7.30 -5.04
C ALA A 121 5.76 8.17 -5.43
N LEU A 122 6.45 8.72 -4.44
CA LEU A 122 7.68 9.48 -4.60
C LEU A 122 8.85 8.66 -4.09
N THR A 123 9.98 8.76 -4.78
CA THR A 123 11.23 8.17 -4.30
C THR A 123 11.82 9.01 -3.18
N THR A 124 12.65 8.42 -2.33
CA THR A 124 13.46 9.16 -1.33
C THR A 124 14.23 10.33 -1.96
N ARG A 125 14.74 10.16 -3.19
CA ARG A 125 15.44 11.22 -3.94
C ARG A 125 14.51 12.33 -4.42
N GLU A 126 13.26 12.04 -4.73
CA GLU A 126 12.27 13.05 -5.08
C GLU A 126 11.88 13.89 -3.87
N LEU A 127 11.63 13.24 -2.72
CA LEU A 127 11.38 13.95 -1.47
C LEU A 127 12.57 14.85 -1.08
N ALA A 128 13.80 14.33 -1.12
CA ALA A 128 14.99 15.12 -0.81
C ALA A 128 15.17 16.35 -1.71
N ARG A 129 14.79 16.25 -3.00
CA ARG A 129 14.80 17.41 -3.92
C ARG A 129 13.69 18.41 -3.59
N MET A 130 12.49 17.94 -3.26
CA MET A 130 11.36 18.79 -2.87
C MET A 130 11.68 19.60 -1.62
N LEU A 131 12.26 18.98 -0.59
CA LEU A 131 12.71 19.67 0.63
C LEU A 131 13.74 20.77 0.33
N LYS A 132 14.74 20.47 -0.51
CA LYS A 132 15.74 21.45 -0.94
C LYS A 132 15.15 22.62 -1.72
N GLN A 133 14.20 22.34 -2.63
CA GLN A 133 13.51 23.37 -3.42
C GLN A 133 12.64 24.27 -2.53
N ALA A 134 12.04 23.72 -1.48
CA ALA A 134 11.28 24.46 -0.49
C ALA A 134 12.16 25.22 0.53
N SER A 135 13.49 25.15 0.41
CA SER A 135 14.45 25.73 1.37
C SER A 135 14.28 25.19 2.80
N ILE A 136 13.82 23.95 2.95
CA ILE A 136 13.65 23.27 4.24
C ILE A 136 15.00 22.67 4.67
N LYS A 137 15.47 23.08 5.86
CA LYS A 137 16.64 22.48 6.52
C LYS A 137 16.21 21.28 7.34
N PHE A 138 16.18 20.12 6.71
CA PHE A 138 15.67 18.88 7.31
C PHE A 138 16.41 18.48 8.61
N ASP A 139 17.70 18.77 8.69
CA ASP A 139 18.57 18.52 9.85
C ASP A 139 18.32 19.45 11.05
N ALA A 140 17.53 20.51 10.85
CA ALA A 140 17.19 21.48 11.89
C ALA A 140 15.71 21.41 12.31
N LEU A 141 14.96 20.42 11.81
CA LEU A 141 13.56 20.22 12.20
C LEU A 141 13.48 19.59 13.59
N GLU A 142 12.47 20.00 14.36
CA GLU A 142 12.11 19.33 15.61
C GLU A 142 11.45 17.97 15.32
N GLU A 143 11.58 17.04 16.26
CA GLU A 143 10.89 15.76 16.16
C GLU A 143 9.40 15.97 16.44
N GLU A 144 8.56 15.36 15.62
CA GLU A 144 7.11 15.36 15.76
C GLU A 144 6.58 13.93 15.69
N GLU A 145 5.45 13.69 16.36
CA GLU A 145 4.76 12.41 16.33
C GLU A 145 3.97 12.22 15.03
N PHE A 146 3.75 10.96 14.64
CA PHE A 146 2.89 10.64 13.49
C PHE A 146 1.40 10.83 13.81
N ASP A 147 0.59 11.04 12.78
CA ASP A 147 -0.85 11.27 12.91
C ASP A 147 -1.65 10.03 13.37
N ASP A 148 -2.58 10.23 14.30
CA ASP A 148 -3.53 9.20 14.72
C ASP A 148 -4.73 9.07 13.76
N PRO A 149 -5.29 7.86 13.56
CA PRO A 149 -4.89 6.58 14.14
C PRO A 149 -3.92 5.77 13.24
N LEU A 150 -3.53 6.29 12.08
CA LEU A 150 -2.82 5.51 11.06
C LEU A 150 -1.29 5.54 11.20
N GLY A 151 -0.75 6.41 12.06
CA GLY A 151 0.68 6.62 12.28
C GLY A 151 1.34 5.60 13.22
N HIS A 152 0.57 4.82 13.97
CA HIS A 152 1.13 3.80 14.86
C HIS A 152 1.71 2.61 14.08
N SER A 153 2.89 2.15 14.49
CA SER A 153 3.58 0.98 13.90
C SER A 153 4.26 0.13 14.98
N THR A 154 4.35 -1.18 14.76
CA THR A 154 5.11 -2.08 15.63
C THR A 154 6.56 -2.26 15.15
N GLY A 155 7.43 -2.83 16.01
CA GLY A 155 8.82 -3.15 15.65
C GLY A 155 8.97 -4.16 14.50
N ALA A 156 7.98 -5.03 14.27
CA ALA A 156 7.99 -5.98 13.15
C ALA A 156 7.84 -5.26 11.79
N ALA A 157 7.12 -4.15 11.76
CA ALA A 157 7.02 -3.30 10.57
C ALA A 157 8.29 -2.50 10.29
N VAL A 158 9.09 -2.17 11.32
CA VAL A 158 10.34 -1.40 11.19
C VAL A 158 11.39 -2.16 10.38
N ILE A 159 11.46 -3.49 10.52
CA ILE A 159 12.45 -4.32 9.81
C ILE A 159 12.03 -4.71 8.38
N PHE A 160 10.85 -4.29 7.90
CA PHE A 160 10.34 -4.67 6.57
C PHE A 160 11.23 -4.19 5.41
N GLY A 161 12.02 -3.14 5.64
CA GLY A 161 12.93 -2.57 4.64
C GLY A 161 14.37 -3.09 4.69
N ALA A 162 14.68 -4.04 5.58
CA ALA A 162 16.02 -4.60 5.76
C ALA A 162 16.40 -5.62 4.67
#